data_AF-A0A962ZC84-F1
#
_entry.id   AF-A0A962ZC84-F1
#
_cell.length_a   1.000
_cell.length_b   1.000
_cell.length_c   1.000
_cell.angle_alpha   90.00
_cell.angle_beta   90.00
_cell.angle_gamma   90.00
#
_symmetry.space_group_name_H-M   'P 1'
#
loop_
_entity.id
_entity.type
_entity.pdbx_description
1 polymer ?
#
loop_
_entity_poly.entity_id
_entity_poly.type
_entity_poly.pdbx_seq_one_letter_code
_entity_poly.pdbx_strand_id
1 'polypeptide(L)' 'MRNRDLPALAIELKGLRKTYAGKGSERKEALKGIDLEIPRGSIFGLLGPNGAG' A
#
# COMPACT_ATOMS: atom_id res chain seq x y z
N MET A 1 -7.93 -0.55 -33.24
CA MET A 1 -7.18 -1.29 -32.20
C MET A 1 -6.58 -0.27 -31.24
N ARG A 2 -6.99 -0.22 -29.96
CA ARG A 2 -6.40 0.72 -29.00
C ARG A 2 -5.22 0.04 -28.32
N ASN A 3 -4.01 0.21 -28.88
CA ASN A 3 -2.79 0.02 -28.11
C ASN A 3 -2.74 1.16 -27.09
N ARG A 4 -3.06 0.88 -25.83
CA ARG A 4 -2.81 1.84 -24.75
C ARG A 4 -1.48 1.46 -24.16
N ASP A 5 -0.48 2.30 -24.31
CA ASP A 5 0.77 2.18 -23.57
C ASP A 5 0.44 2.34 -22.09
N LEU A 6 0.23 1.20 -21.42
CA LEU A 6 -0.04 1.18 -20.00
C LEU A 6 1.26 1.46 -19.25
N PRO A 7 1.20 2.05 -18.04
CA PRO A 7 2.39 2.25 -17.22
C PRO A 7 3.16 0.94 -16.97
N ALA A 8 4.43 1.02 -16.61
CA ALA A 8 5.19 -0.17 -16.20
C ALA A 8 4.65 -0.77 -14.89
N LEU A 9 4.31 0.09 -13.91
CA LEU A 9 3.77 -0.29 -12.62
C LEU A 9 2.24 -0.37 -12.65
N ALA A 10 1.68 -1.38 -12.00
CA ALA A 10 0.25 -1.49 -11.72
C ALA A 10 -0.14 -0.78 -10.41
N ILE A 11 0.74 -0.79 -9.41
CA ILE A 11 0.57 -0.06 -8.14
C ILE A 11 1.89 0.67 -7.84
N GLU A 12 1.81 1.94 -7.46
CA GLU A 12 2.91 2.75 -6.94
C GLU A 12 2.42 3.47 -5.68
N LEU A 13 3.18 3.36 -4.59
CA LEU A 13 2.95 4.08 -3.33
C LEU A 13 4.27 4.72 -2.91
N LYS A 14 4.22 5.98 -2.48
CA LYS A 14 5.35 6.70 -1.90
C LYS A 14 4.95 7.31 -0.56
N GLY A 15 5.64 6.92 0.51
CA GLY A 15 5.45 7.43 1.85
C GLY A 15 4.06 7.18 2.43
N LEU A 16 3.37 6.09 2.03
CA LEU A 16 1.99 5.85 2.45
C LEU A 16 1.91 5.71 3.98
N ARG A 17 1.15 6.59 4.60
CA ARG A 17 0.89 6.62 6.04
C ARG A 17 -0.58 6.42 6.32
N LYS A 18 -0.90 5.65 7.36
CA LYS A 18 -2.28 5.44 7.80
C LYS A 18 -2.32 5.41 9.32
N THR A 19 -3.12 6.30 9.89
CA THR A 19 -3.46 6.28 11.31
C THR A 19 -4.96 6.06 11.45
N TYR A 20 -5.36 5.09 12.27
CA TYR A 20 -6.74 4.89 12.68
C TYR A 20 -7.02 5.62 13.99
N ALA A 21 -8.24 6.15 14.13
CA ALA A 21 -8.72 6.67 15.39
C ALA A 21 -9.11 5.50 16.31
N GLY A 22 -8.72 5.58 17.57
CA GLY A 22 -9.16 4.69 18.64
C GLY A 22 -10.30 5.30 19.46
N LYS A 23 -10.60 4.71 20.62
CA LYS A 23 -11.57 5.29 21.56
C LYS A 23 -10.94 6.51 22.24
N GLY A 24 -11.71 7.59 22.38
CA GLY A 24 -11.24 8.82 23.01
C GLY A 24 -10.07 9.45 22.24
N SER A 25 -8.95 9.69 22.92
CA SER A 25 -7.73 10.29 22.35
C SER A 25 -6.75 9.28 21.75
N GLU A 26 -7.07 7.98 21.77
CA GLU A 26 -6.19 6.96 21.21
C GLU A 26 -6.05 7.06 19.69
N ARG A 27 -4.84 6.81 19.20
CA ARG A 27 -4.53 6.73 17.77
C ARG A 27 -3.59 5.56 17.52
N LYS A 28 -3.84 4.83 16.44
CA LYS A 28 -2.98 3.72 15.99
C LYS A 28 -2.41 4.03 14.62
N GLU A 29 -1.12 4.34 14.57
CA GLU A 29 -0.38 4.38 13.32
C GLU A 29 -0.16 2.95 12.83
N ALA A 30 -0.83 2.61 11.73
CA ALA A 30 -0.86 1.28 11.14
C ALA A 30 0.15 1.16 10.00
N LEU A 31 0.16 2.14 9.08
CA LEU A 31 1.20 2.27 8.04
C LEU A 31 2.12 3.44 8.36
N LYS A 32 3.43 3.17 8.39
CA LYS A 32 4.48 4.09 8.89
C LYS A 32 5.35 4.67 7.77
N GLY A 33 4.74 5.07 6.66
CA GLY A 33 5.47 5.59 5.50
C GLY A 33 6.04 4.46 4.66
N ILE A 34 5.15 3.80 3.91
CA ILE A 34 5.48 2.65 3.06
C ILE A 34 5.66 3.11 1.62
N ASP A 35 6.77 2.68 1.01
CA ASP A 35 7.02 2.74 -0.42
C ASP A 35 6.76 1.36 -1.03
N LEU A 36 6.05 1.31 -2.17
CA LEU A 36 5.74 0.05 -2.85
C LEU A 36 5.58 0.27 -4.34
N GLU A 37 6.25 -0.56 -5.14
CA GLU A 37 6.12 -0.61 -6.58
C GLU A 37 5.77 -2.03 -7.01
N ILE A 38 4.61 -2.23 -7.62
CA ILE A 38 4.16 -3.54 -8.12
C ILE A 38 4.08 -3.47 -9.65
N PRO A 39 4.93 -4.24 -10.37
CA PRO A 39 4.89 -4.31 -11.83
C PRO A 39 3.57 -4.86 -12.35
N ARG A 40 3.17 -4.39 -13.54
CA ARG A 40 2.02 -4.94 -14.27
C ARG A 40 2.23 -6.42 -14.61
N GLY A 41 1.18 -7.23 -14.43
CA GLY A 41 1.21 -8.66 -14.74
C GLY A 41 1.89 -9.53 -13.67
N SER A 42 2.25 -8.96 -12.52
CA SER A 42 2.81 -9.71 -11.40
C SER A 42 1.75 -10.13 -10.37
N ILE A 43 2.06 -11.16 -9.58
CA ILE A 43 1.36 -11.49 -8.34
C ILE A 43 2.25 -11.06 -7.18
N PHE A 44 1.67 -10.32 -6.23
CA PHE A 44 2.37 -9.82 -5.05
C PHE A 44 1.61 -10.21 -3.78
N GLY A 45 2.31 -10.77 -2.79
CA GLY A 45 1.74 -11.18 -1.52
C GLY A 45 2.25 -10.33 -0.36
N LEU A 46 1.33 -9.80 0.46
CA LEU A 46 1.65 -9.16 1.73
C LEU A 46 1.50 -10.18 2.85
N LEU A 47 2.57 -10.42 3.61
CA LEU A 47 2.62 -11.40 4.70
C LEU A 47 3.09 -10.72 5.98
N GLY A 48 2.45 -11.05 7.09
CA GLY A 48 2.82 -10.56 8.41
C GLY A 48 1.88 -11.08 9.50
N PRO A 49 2.28 -10.96 10.77
CA PRO A 49 1.40 -11.28 11.90
C PRO A 49 0.19 -10.32 11.96
N ASN A 50 -0.82 -10.69 12.74
CA ASN A 50 -2.00 -9.84 12.96
C ASN A 50 -1.59 -8.44 13.44
N GLY A 51 -2.05 -7.41 12.71
CA GLY A 51 -1.77 -6.01 13.04
C GLY A 51 -0.41 -5.47 12.59
N ALA A 52 0.30 -6.16 11.68
CA ALA A 52 1.61 -5.72 11.16
C ALA A 52 1.56 -4.46 10.28
N GLY A 53 0.39 -4.08 9.77
CA GLY A 53 0.18 -2.91 8.92
C GLY A 53 -1.26 -2.42 8.95
#